data_AF-A0A0X8FJP4-F1
#
_entry.id   AF-A0A0X8FJP4-F1
#
_cell.length_a   1.000
_cell.length_b   1.000
_cell.length_c   1.000
_cell.angle_alpha   90.00
_cell.angle_beta   90.00
_cell.angle_gamma   90.00
#
_symmetry.space_group_name_H-M   'P 1'
#
loop_
_entity.id
_entity.type
_entity.pdbx_description
1 polymer ?
#
loop_
_entity_poly.entity_id
_entity_poly.type
_entity_poly.pdbx_seq_one_letter_code
_entity_poly.pdbx_strand_id
1 'polypeptide(L)'
;MFIFLFTDGIAVNSESLLSILLAVVAEEVAKAFLTLYFIRRYADKRYILNGLLIGAGVGAGFAVFETAGYGFYELMETGYYESLVNILVMRGVMAIGGHVVWAAIQGGALMLALKAMGVNFSWAALKEPAFLRFAGLTILMHFIWNSNLFILPLPIIMDLKYILLIIFAWLVIFILVNRGIKEINQITLDYQPTELTASDAADESVAKQIID
;
A
#
# COMPACT_ATOMS: atom_id res chain seq x y z
N MET A 1 6.49 8.66 -12.03
CA MET A 1 7.30 9.18 -13.17
C MET A 1 8.81 9.05 -12.87
N PHE A 2 9.23 7.89 -12.35
CA PHE A 2 10.65 7.51 -12.19
C PHE A 2 11.18 6.72 -13.39
N ILE A 3 10.36 5.82 -13.96
CA ILE A 3 10.75 4.98 -15.10
C ILE A 3 11.01 5.84 -16.35
N PHE A 4 10.29 6.96 -16.50
CA PHE A 4 10.41 7.82 -17.67
C PHE A 4 11.63 8.75 -17.66
N LEU A 5 12.24 9.00 -16.50
CA LEU A 5 13.51 9.74 -16.41
C LEU A 5 14.67 8.98 -17.08
N PHE A 6 14.49 7.69 -17.42
CA PHE A 6 15.47 6.85 -18.09
C PHE A 6 15.04 6.39 -19.50
N THR A 7 13.86 6.78 -19.99
CA THR A 7 13.32 6.32 -21.29
C THR A 7 13.19 7.43 -22.33
N ASP A 8 14.04 8.46 -22.30
CA ASP A 8 14.13 9.48 -23.37
C ASP A 8 14.32 8.89 -24.79
N GLY A 9 14.57 7.58 -24.91
CA GLY A 9 14.57 6.83 -26.17
C GLY A 9 13.21 6.41 -26.72
N ILE A 10 12.09 6.62 -26.01
CA ILE A 10 10.74 6.36 -26.53
C ILE A 10 9.98 7.69 -26.50
N ALA A 11 9.79 8.28 -27.68
CA ALA A 11 9.05 9.52 -27.89
C ALA A 11 7.55 9.36 -27.55
N VAL A 12 7.25 9.25 -26.26
CA VAL A 12 5.91 9.43 -25.73
C VAL A 12 5.86 10.87 -25.24
N ASN A 13 5.01 11.70 -25.86
CA ASN A 13 4.77 13.07 -25.41
C ASN A 13 4.35 13.02 -23.92
N SER A 14 5.25 13.46 -23.04
CA SER A 14 5.13 13.40 -21.57
C SER A 14 3.96 14.23 -21.03
N GLU A 15 3.36 15.08 -21.87
CA GLU A 15 2.16 15.85 -21.53
C GLU A 15 0.84 15.14 -21.85
N SER A 16 0.87 14.03 -22.60
CA SER A 16 -0.35 13.32 -22.95
C SER A 16 -0.89 12.53 -21.76
N LEU A 17 -2.20 12.61 -21.49
CA LEU A 17 -2.85 11.82 -20.42
C LEU A 17 -2.57 10.31 -20.53
N LEU A 18 -2.40 9.82 -21.77
CA LEU A 18 -2.04 8.43 -22.03
C LEU A 18 -0.65 8.08 -21.46
N SER A 19 0.34 8.97 -21.62
CA SER A 19 1.70 8.75 -21.09
C SER A 19 1.71 8.64 -19.56
N ILE A 20 1.00 9.55 -18.89
CA ILE A 20 0.84 9.57 -17.44
C ILE A 20 0.17 8.28 -16.97
N LEU A 21 -0.92 7.88 -17.63
CA LEU A 21 -1.65 6.66 -17.28
C LEU A 21 -0.77 5.42 -17.43
N LEU A 22 -0.04 5.28 -18.54
CA LEU A 22 0.85 4.14 -18.77
C LEU A 22 1.95 4.07 -17.71
N ALA A 23 2.55 5.22 -17.37
CA ALA A 23 3.55 5.31 -16.31
C ALA A 23 3.00 4.85 -14.96
N VAL A 24 1.83 5.38 -14.59
CA VAL A 24 1.17 5.07 -13.32
C VAL A 24 0.81 3.59 -13.26
N VAL A 25 0.21 3.04 -14.30
CA VAL A 25 -0.15 1.61 -14.36
C VAL A 25 1.10 0.74 -14.23
N ALA A 26 2.15 1.02 -15.00
CA ALA A 26 3.39 0.26 -14.92
C ALA A 26 3.99 0.28 -13.51
N GLU A 27 4.03 1.46 -12.88
CA GLU A 27 4.60 1.63 -11.54
C GLU A 27 3.77 0.91 -10.45
N GLU A 28 2.44 1.06 -10.49
CA GLU A 28 1.54 0.40 -9.54
C GLU A 28 1.54 -1.13 -9.71
N VAL A 29 1.62 -1.63 -10.94
CA VAL A 29 1.75 -3.08 -11.19
C VAL A 29 3.08 -3.61 -10.67
N ALA A 30 4.18 -2.87 -10.85
CA ALA A 30 5.48 -3.25 -10.31
C ALA A 30 5.48 -3.32 -8.77
N LYS A 31 4.87 -2.34 -8.09
CA LYS A 31 4.70 -2.35 -6.63
C LYS A 31 3.85 -3.54 -6.16
N ALA A 32 2.73 -3.81 -6.83
CA ALA A 32 1.87 -4.94 -6.50
C ALA A 32 2.60 -6.27 -6.65
N PHE A 33 3.35 -6.45 -7.75
CA PHE A 33 4.14 -7.65 -8.00
C PHE A 33 5.22 -7.86 -6.93
N LEU A 34 5.98 -6.81 -6.60
CA LEU A 34 7.02 -6.87 -5.57
C LEU A 34 6.43 -7.12 -4.18
N THR A 35 5.30 -6.49 -3.87
CA THR A 35 4.59 -6.71 -2.61
C THR A 35 4.14 -8.17 -2.50
N LEU A 36 3.54 -8.74 -3.54
CA LEU A 36 3.14 -10.14 -3.56
C LEU A 36 4.37 -11.08 -3.47
N TYR A 37 5.46 -10.73 -4.15
CA TYR A 37 6.72 -11.47 -4.05
C TYR A 37 7.23 -11.55 -2.60
N PHE A 38 7.17 -10.45 -1.84
CA PHE A 38 7.58 -10.44 -0.44
C PHE A 38 6.57 -11.13 0.47
N ILE A 39 5.27 -11.03 0.20
CA ILE A 39 4.23 -11.80 0.91
C ILE A 39 4.49 -13.30 0.81
N ARG A 40 4.97 -13.79 -0.35
CA ARG A 40 5.36 -15.20 -0.52
C ARG A 40 6.36 -15.69 0.53
N ARG A 41 7.25 -14.81 1.02
CA ARG A 41 8.27 -15.15 2.04
C ARG A 41 7.67 -15.36 3.43
N TYR A 42 6.43 -14.91 3.65
CA TYR A 42 5.69 -14.97 4.92
C TYR A 42 4.29 -15.56 4.72
N ALA A 43 4.17 -16.53 3.81
CA ALA A 43 2.89 -17.09 3.36
C ALA A 43 2.09 -17.79 4.49
N ASP A 44 2.77 -18.14 5.58
CA ASP A 44 2.18 -18.67 6.81
C ASP A 44 1.40 -17.61 7.62
N LYS A 45 1.71 -16.31 7.44
CA LYS A 45 1.16 -15.20 8.24
C LYS A 45 0.21 -14.33 7.42
N ARG A 46 -0.96 -14.88 7.12
CA ARG A 46 -2.02 -14.25 6.32
C ARG A 46 -2.83 -13.20 7.11
N TYR A 47 -2.19 -12.16 7.64
CA TYR A 47 -2.91 -11.06 8.29
C TYR A 47 -2.97 -9.85 7.36
N ILE A 48 -4.11 -9.17 7.30
CA ILE A 48 -4.28 -7.94 6.51
C ILE A 48 -3.21 -6.90 6.91
N LEU A 49 -2.91 -6.81 8.22
CA LEU A 49 -1.88 -5.91 8.74
C LEU A 49 -0.47 -6.23 8.22
N ASN A 50 -0.16 -7.51 8.00
CA ASN A 50 1.13 -7.90 7.40
C ASN A 50 1.21 -7.45 5.94
N GLY A 51 0.11 -7.59 5.20
CA GLY A 51 0.01 -7.07 3.83
C GLY A 51 0.23 -5.57 3.78
N LEU A 52 -0.44 -4.81 4.65
CA LEU A 52 -0.27 -3.37 4.78
C LEU A 52 1.20 -3.00 5.05
N LEU A 53 1.86 -3.67 5.99
CA LEU A 53 3.25 -3.40 6.37
C LEU A 53 4.24 -3.71 5.24
N ILE A 54 4.13 -4.87 4.60
CA ILE A 54 4.99 -5.26 3.49
C ILE A 54 4.80 -4.30 2.32
N GLY A 55 3.54 -3.96 2.00
CA GLY A 55 3.20 -2.98 0.98
C GLY A 55 3.79 -1.61 1.27
N ALA A 56 3.67 -1.11 2.51
CA ALA A 56 4.27 0.16 2.92
C ALA A 56 5.79 0.18 2.73
N GLY A 57 6.48 -0.92 3.06
CA GLY A 57 7.92 -1.05 2.85
C GLY A 57 8.32 -1.00 1.37
N VAL A 58 7.58 -1.69 0.49
CA VAL A 58 7.79 -1.61 -0.96
C VAL A 58 7.54 -0.18 -1.46
N GLY A 59 6.44 0.44 -1.03
CA GLY A 59 6.10 1.82 -1.40
C GLY A 59 7.16 2.84 -0.94
N ALA A 60 7.74 2.66 0.23
CA ALA A 60 8.84 3.48 0.72
C ALA A 60 10.08 3.37 -0.17
N GLY A 61 10.42 2.16 -0.62
CA GLY A 61 11.49 1.96 -1.61
C GLY A 61 11.25 2.74 -2.90
N PHE A 62 10.04 2.65 -3.47
CA PHE A 62 9.67 3.43 -4.66
C PHE A 62 9.75 4.94 -4.41
N ALA A 63 9.25 5.43 -3.26
CA ALA A 63 9.30 6.84 -2.90
C ALA A 63 10.74 7.36 -2.81
N VAL A 64 11.66 6.59 -2.22
CA VAL A 64 13.08 6.94 -2.10
C VAL A 64 13.74 6.99 -3.48
N PHE A 65 13.58 5.96 -4.31
CA PHE A 65 14.19 5.93 -5.64
C PHE A 65 13.66 7.04 -6.55
N GLU A 66 12.35 7.26 -6.55
CA GLU A 66 11.77 8.34 -7.35
C GLU A 66 12.25 9.72 -6.87
N THR A 67 12.24 9.96 -5.56
CA THR A 67 12.67 11.24 -4.98
C THR A 67 14.16 11.49 -5.21
N ALA A 68 15.00 10.46 -5.13
CA ALA A 68 16.42 10.54 -5.48
C ALA A 68 16.64 10.85 -6.96
N GLY A 69 15.85 10.24 -7.86
CA GLY A 69 15.88 10.52 -9.29
C GLY A 69 15.55 11.98 -9.61
N TYR A 70 14.49 12.53 -9.02
CA TYR A 70 14.13 13.93 -9.18
C TYR A 70 15.17 14.89 -8.60
N GLY A 71 15.68 14.62 -7.40
CA GLY A 71 16.71 15.45 -6.79
C GLY A 71 18.02 15.46 -7.60
N PHE A 72 18.41 14.30 -8.14
CA PHE A 72 19.58 14.19 -9.01
C PHE A 72 19.39 14.93 -10.34
N TYR A 73 18.24 14.75 -10.98
CA TYR A 73 17.90 15.44 -12.22
C TYR A 73 17.92 16.97 -12.02
N GLU A 74 17.29 17.47 -10.96
CA GLU A 74 17.28 18.90 -10.61
C GLU A 74 18.69 19.46 -10.37
N LEU A 75 19.55 18.69 -9.68
CA LEU A 75 20.95 19.08 -9.46
C LEU A 75 21.73 19.15 -10.78
N MET A 76 21.51 18.21 -11.70
CA MET A 76 22.19 18.20 -13.01
C MET A 76 21.69 19.31 -13.93
N GLU A 77 20.38 19.63 -13.88
CA GLU A 77 19.79 20.68 -14.70
C GLU A 77 20.20 22.08 -14.22
N THR A 78 20.13 22.32 -12.90
CA THR A 78 20.32 23.66 -12.34
C THR A 78 21.72 23.93 -11.81
N GLY A 79 22.46 22.89 -11.43
CA GLY A 79 23.75 23.00 -10.73
C GLY A 79 23.67 23.44 -9.27
N TYR A 80 22.47 23.75 -8.75
CA TYR A 80 22.29 24.28 -7.40
C TYR A 80 21.90 23.19 -6.40
N TYR A 81 22.69 23.04 -5.34
CA TYR A 81 22.40 22.11 -4.25
C TYR A 81 21.08 22.42 -3.52
N GLU A 82 20.75 23.70 -3.38
CA GLU A 82 19.51 24.15 -2.72
C GLU A 82 18.25 23.64 -3.45
N SER A 83 18.26 23.60 -4.78
CA SER A 83 17.14 23.07 -5.58
C SER A 83 16.90 21.58 -5.31
N LEU A 84 17.97 20.79 -5.24
CA LEU A 84 17.89 19.38 -4.84
C LEU A 84 17.27 19.25 -3.45
N VAL A 85 17.74 20.03 -2.47
CA VAL A 85 17.22 19.97 -1.10
C VAL A 85 15.73 20.32 -1.05
N ASN A 86 15.31 21.35 -1.79
CA ASN A 86 13.90 21.73 -1.89
C ASN A 86 13.03 20.60 -2.43
N ILE A 87 13.47 19.89 -3.48
CA ILE A 87 12.78 18.72 -4.01
C ILE A 87 12.69 17.60 -2.98
N LEU A 88 13.79 17.28 -2.29
CA LEU A 88 13.81 16.24 -1.26
C LEU A 88 12.84 16.55 -0.12
N VAL A 89 12.84 17.79 0.39
CA VAL A 89 11.96 18.22 1.49
C VAL A 89 10.50 18.20 1.05
N MET A 90 10.19 18.79 -0.10
CA MET A 90 8.82 18.85 -0.61
C MET A 90 8.25 17.44 -0.83
N ARG A 91 9.00 16.55 -1.48
CA ARG A 91 8.58 15.17 -1.72
C ARG A 91 8.52 14.35 -0.43
N GLY A 92 9.40 14.62 0.52
CA GLY A 92 9.36 14.04 1.86
C GLY A 92 8.06 14.37 2.60
N VAL A 93 7.61 15.62 2.55
CA VAL A 93 6.32 16.03 3.14
C VAL A 93 5.16 15.37 2.39
N MET A 94 5.19 15.38 1.05
CA MET A 94 4.14 14.77 0.23
C MET A 94 4.05 13.25 0.35
N ALA A 95 5.10 12.57 0.80
CA ALA A 95 5.12 11.12 1.00
C ALA A 95 4.05 10.64 2.01
N ILE A 96 3.52 11.54 2.85
CA ILE A 96 2.44 11.24 3.81
C ILE A 96 1.20 10.62 3.16
N GLY A 97 0.91 10.88 1.88
CA GLY A 97 -0.19 10.25 1.15
C GLY A 97 0.18 9.73 -0.24
N GLY A 98 1.47 9.52 -0.49
CA GLY A 98 2.00 9.04 -1.76
C GLY A 98 2.23 7.52 -1.79
N HIS A 99 3.32 7.10 -2.45
CA HIS A 99 3.64 5.69 -2.75
C HIS A 99 3.55 4.74 -1.56
N VAL A 100 3.97 5.17 -0.35
CA VAL A 100 3.92 4.35 0.86
C VAL A 100 2.49 3.91 1.16
N VAL A 101 1.56 4.87 1.15
CA VAL A 101 0.15 4.64 1.47
C VAL A 101 -0.51 3.80 0.37
N TRP A 102 -0.26 4.11 -0.89
CA TRP A 102 -0.85 3.37 -2.02
C TRP A 102 -0.38 1.91 -2.06
N ALA A 103 0.92 1.66 -1.86
CA ALA A 103 1.46 0.32 -1.81
C ALA A 103 0.98 -0.47 -0.58
N ALA A 104 0.81 0.20 0.56
CA ALA A 104 0.19 -0.42 1.74
C ALA A 104 -1.23 -0.90 1.43
N ILE A 105 -2.08 -0.05 0.83
CA ILE A 105 -3.44 -0.41 0.40
C ILE A 105 -3.41 -1.65 -0.51
N GLN A 106 -2.53 -1.67 -1.51
CA GLN A 106 -2.37 -2.83 -2.39
C GLN A 106 -1.93 -4.09 -1.63
N GLY A 107 -1.01 -3.98 -0.68
CA GLY A 107 -0.56 -5.10 0.14
C GLY A 107 -1.66 -5.68 1.03
N GLY A 108 -2.46 -4.83 1.69
CA GLY A 108 -3.65 -5.26 2.43
C GLY A 108 -4.67 -5.94 1.51
N ALA A 109 -4.88 -5.41 0.30
CA ALA A 109 -5.77 -5.98 -0.69
C ALA A 109 -5.30 -7.34 -1.25
N LEU A 110 -3.99 -7.54 -1.40
CA LEU A 110 -3.42 -8.83 -1.77
C LEU A 110 -3.71 -9.91 -0.71
N MET A 111 -3.64 -9.55 0.58
CA MET A 111 -4.02 -10.47 1.65
C MET A 111 -5.52 -10.81 1.59
N LEU A 112 -6.38 -9.84 1.31
CA LEU A 112 -7.81 -10.09 1.09
C LEU A 112 -8.05 -11.03 -0.09
N ALA A 113 -7.33 -10.85 -1.20
CA ALA A 113 -7.42 -11.73 -2.36
C ALA A 113 -6.97 -13.17 -2.05
N LEU A 114 -5.81 -13.34 -1.41
CA LEU A 114 -5.32 -14.67 -1.01
C LEU A 114 -6.31 -15.40 -0.09
N LYS A 115 -6.94 -14.66 0.83
CA LYS A 115 -7.99 -15.20 1.71
C LYS A 115 -9.25 -15.59 0.95
N ALA A 116 -9.72 -14.74 0.03
CA ALA A 116 -10.90 -15.05 -0.79
C ALA A 116 -10.70 -16.33 -1.63
N MET A 117 -9.47 -16.58 -2.06
CA MET A 117 -9.07 -17.80 -2.77
C MET A 117 -8.88 -19.02 -1.85
N GLY A 118 -8.80 -18.84 -0.53
CA GLY A 118 -8.51 -19.91 0.43
C GLY A 118 -7.07 -20.45 0.40
N VAL A 119 -6.13 -19.78 -0.29
CA VAL A 119 -4.75 -20.24 -0.47
C VAL A 119 -3.76 -19.49 0.43
N ASN A 120 -2.59 -20.07 0.66
CA ASN A 120 -1.49 -19.39 1.36
C ASN A 120 -0.76 -18.39 0.45
N PHE A 121 -0.61 -18.76 -0.82
CA PHE A 121 0.04 -17.94 -1.82
C PHE A 121 -0.44 -18.34 -3.22
N SER A 122 -0.69 -17.35 -4.09
CA SER A 122 -0.87 -17.56 -5.52
C SER A 122 -0.62 -16.27 -6.28
N TRP A 123 0.10 -16.34 -7.40
CA TRP A 123 0.23 -15.22 -8.34
C TRP A 123 -1.10 -14.83 -8.97
N ALA A 124 -2.10 -15.73 -8.98
CA ALA A 124 -3.45 -15.41 -9.43
C ALA A 124 -4.17 -14.39 -8.53
N ALA A 125 -3.67 -14.13 -7.32
CA ALA A 125 -4.18 -13.07 -6.44
C ALA A 125 -4.15 -11.68 -7.09
N LEU A 126 -3.23 -11.43 -8.04
CA LEU A 126 -3.19 -10.17 -8.82
C LEU A 126 -4.39 -10.00 -9.76
N LYS A 127 -5.12 -11.07 -10.06
CA LYS A 127 -6.31 -11.08 -10.92
C LYS A 127 -7.61 -11.16 -10.12
N GLU A 128 -7.52 -11.33 -8.81
CA GLU A 128 -8.70 -11.48 -7.96
C GLU A 128 -9.48 -10.17 -7.86
N PRO A 129 -10.83 -10.19 -7.96
CA PRO A 129 -11.65 -9.00 -7.86
C PRO A 129 -11.43 -8.22 -6.55
N ALA A 130 -11.14 -8.92 -5.46
CA ALA A 130 -10.82 -8.32 -4.17
C ALA A 130 -9.59 -7.40 -4.25
N PHE A 131 -8.55 -7.81 -4.99
CA PHE A 131 -7.35 -7.02 -5.21
C PHE A 131 -7.58 -5.92 -6.27
N LEU A 132 -8.17 -6.27 -7.42
CA LEU A 132 -8.34 -5.36 -8.56
C LEU A 132 -9.12 -4.09 -8.19
N ARG A 133 -10.09 -4.17 -7.28
CA ARG A 133 -10.82 -2.99 -6.78
C ARG A 133 -9.90 -1.97 -6.11
N PHE A 134 -8.99 -2.42 -5.26
CA PHE A 134 -8.05 -1.54 -4.57
C PHE A 134 -6.89 -1.12 -5.49
N ALA A 135 -6.42 -2.01 -6.37
CA ALA A 135 -5.40 -1.66 -7.35
C ALA A 135 -5.90 -0.57 -8.33
N GLY A 136 -7.13 -0.70 -8.83
CA GLY A 136 -7.76 0.34 -9.65
C GLY A 136 -7.93 1.65 -8.90
N LEU A 137 -8.27 1.59 -7.60
CA LEU A 137 -8.35 2.77 -6.74
C LEU A 137 -7.00 3.48 -6.61
N THR A 138 -5.90 2.75 -6.34
CA THR A 138 -4.58 3.37 -6.22
C THR A 138 -4.05 3.91 -7.53
N ILE A 139 -4.28 3.19 -8.64
CA ILE A 139 -3.97 3.68 -10.00
C ILE A 139 -4.71 4.98 -10.27
N LEU A 140 -6.01 5.06 -9.95
CA LEU A 140 -6.79 6.28 -10.14
C LEU A 140 -6.27 7.44 -9.29
N MET A 141 -6.02 7.21 -8.00
CA MET A 141 -5.48 8.24 -7.10
C MET A 141 -4.12 8.75 -7.58
N HIS A 142 -3.22 7.84 -7.97
CA HIS A 142 -1.89 8.18 -8.48
C HIS A 142 -1.98 8.91 -9.83
N PHE A 143 -2.87 8.50 -10.72
CA PHE A 143 -3.13 9.22 -11.97
C PHE A 143 -3.59 10.65 -11.71
N ILE A 144 -4.56 10.85 -10.81
CA ILE A 144 -5.03 12.19 -10.43
C ILE A 144 -3.88 13.01 -9.80
N TRP A 145 -3.06 12.39 -8.95
CA TRP A 145 -1.90 13.03 -8.32
C TRP A 145 -0.91 13.59 -9.36
N ASN A 146 -0.60 12.81 -10.41
CA ASN A 146 0.36 13.19 -11.46
C ASN A 146 -0.28 13.98 -12.61
N SER A 147 -1.62 14.03 -12.68
CA SER A 147 -2.31 14.76 -13.74
C SER A 147 -2.26 16.27 -13.53
N ASN A 148 -2.30 17.01 -14.64
CA ASN A 148 -2.46 18.47 -14.66
C ASN A 148 -3.89 18.93 -14.34
N LEU A 149 -4.69 18.11 -13.65
CA LEU A 149 -6.00 18.52 -13.14
C LEU A 149 -5.79 19.52 -12.01
N PHE A 150 -6.46 20.66 -12.09
CA PHE A 150 -6.48 21.69 -11.04
C PHE A 150 -7.90 21.81 -10.51
N ILE A 151 -8.04 21.88 -9.19
CA ILE A 151 -9.33 22.11 -8.53
C ILE A 151 -9.34 23.53 -7.97
N LEU A 152 -8.36 23.82 -7.11
CA LEU A 152 -8.21 25.12 -6.47
C LEU A 152 -6.75 25.26 -6.02
N PRO A 153 -5.96 26.16 -6.64
CA PRO A 153 -4.60 26.42 -6.20
C PRO A 153 -4.63 27.07 -4.82
N LEU A 154 -3.89 26.51 -3.87
CA LEU A 154 -3.74 27.07 -2.53
C LEU A 154 -2.48 27.94 -2.44
N PRO A 155 -2.44 28.92 -1.52
CA PRO A 155 -1.29 29.82 -1.35
C PRO A 155 0.03 29.10 -1.00
N ILE A 156 -0.06 27.85 -0.54
CA ILE A 156 1.08 27.02 -0.14
C ILE A 156 1.38 26.04 -1.29
N ILE A 157 1.92 26.51 -2.42
CA ILE A 157 2.52 25.75 -3.55
C ILE A 157 1.89 24.34 -3.82
N MET A 158 0.57 24.20 -3.68
CA MET A 158 -0.14 22.92 -3.69
C MET A 158 -1.58 23.18 -4.11
N ASP A 159 -2.15 22.27 -4.89
CA ASP A 159 -3.56 22.28 -5.23
C ASP A 159 -4.38 21.52 -4.16
N LEU A 160 -5.63 21.94 -3.95
CA LEU A 160 -6.57 21.28 -3.02
C LEU A 160 -6.70 19.77 -3.27
N LYS A 161 -6.51 19.30 -4.51
CA LYS A 161 -6.54 17.88 -4.85
C LYS A 161 -5.62 17.02 -3.99
N TYR A 162 -4.42 17.50 -3.64
CA TYR A 162 -3.45 16.71 -2.87
C TYR A 162 -3.99 16.43 -1.47
N ILE A 163 -4.58 17.43 -0.82
CA ILE A 163 -5.18 17.30 0.51
C ILE A 163 -6.34 16.29 0.46
N LEU A 164 -7.21 16.40 -0.54
CA LEU A 164 -8.35 15.49 -0.71
C LEU A 164 -7.90 14.04 -0.94
N LEU A 165 -6.89 13.83 -1.80
CA LEU A 165 -6.32 12.51 -2.06
C LEU A 165 -5.65 11.92 -0.82
N ILE A 166 -4.90 12.72 -0.06
CA ILE A 166 -4.28 12.28 1.20
C ILE A 166 -5.36 11.82 2.18
N ILE A 167 -6.37 12.65 2.45
CA ILE A 167 -7.46 12.32 3.38
C ILE A 167 -8.16 11.03 2.94
N PHE A 168 -8.46 10.92 1.65
CA PHE A 168 -9.13 9.75 1.10
C PHE A 168 -8.28 8.47 1.20
N ALA A 169 -6.98 8.55 0.88
CA ALA A 169 -6.07 7.41 1.00
C ALA A 169 -5.93 6.94 2.45
N TRP A 170 -5.83 7.87 3.41
CA TRP A 170 -5.81 7.55 4.84
C TRP A 170 -7.11 6.95 5.35
N LEU A 171 -8.26 7.41 4.84
CA LEU A 171 -9.56 6.78 5.15
C LEU A 171 -9.56 5.30 4.72
N VAL A 172 -9.03 4.98 3.54
CA VAL A 172 -8.90 3.59 3.07
C VAL A 172 -7.95 2.79 3.97
N ILE A 173 -6.82 3.35 4.38
CA ILE A 173 -5.90 2.73 5.33
C ILE A 173 -6.62 2.41 6.64
N PHE A 174 -7.33 3.36 7.24
CA PHE A 174 -8.02 3.13 8.52
C PHE A 174 -9.08 2.05 8.40
N ILE A 175 -9.79 1.95 7.26
CA ILE A 175 -10.72 0.85 7.00
C ILE A 175 -9.99 -0.49 6.98
N LEU A 176 -8.86 -0.59 6.27
CA LEU A 176 -8.09 -1.84 6.18
C LEU A 176 -7.43 -2.22 7.51
N VAL A 177 -6.91 -1.25 8.27
CA VAL A 177 -6.37 -1.46 9.61
C VAL A 177 -7.47 -1.97 10.54
N ASN A 178 -8.64 -1.33 10.55
CA ASN A 178 -9.77 -1.78 11.38
C ASN A 178 -10.21 -3.21 11.01
N ARG A 179 -10.22 -3.56 9.72
CA ARG A 179 -10.47 -4.94 9.28
C ARG A 179 -9.39 -5.90 9.77
N GLY A 180 -8.12 -5.52 9.70
CA GLY A 180 -7.00 -6.33 10.19
C GLY A 180 -7.01 -6.53 11.71
N ILE A 181 -7.38 -5.51 12.48
CA ILE A 181 -7.54 -5.63 13.93
C ILE A 181 -8.69 -6.56 14.28
N LYS A 182 -9.85 -6.41 13.62
CA LYS A 182 -11.00 -7.31 13.81
C LYS A 182 -10.66 -8.77 13.51
N GLU A 183 -9.86 -9.00 12.46
CA GLU A 183 -9.35 -10.32 12.12
C GLU A 183 -8.50 -10.94 13.24
N ILE A 184 -7.56 -10.18 13.81
CA ILE A 184 -6.72 -10.66 14.92
C ILE A 184 -7.57 -10.94 16.17
N ASN A 185 -8.52 -10.06 16.47
CA ASN A 185 -9.43 -10.24 17.60
C ASN A 185 -10.27 -11.51 17.44
N GLN A 186 -10.80 -11.77 16.24
CA GLN A 186 -11.57 -12.99 15.99
C GLN A 186 -10.72 -14.25 16.21
N ILE A 187 -9.50 -14.28 15.69
CA ILE A 187 -8.58 -15.41 15.87
C ILE A 187 -8.25 -15.63 17.35
N THR A 188 -8.10 -14.55 18.12
CA THR A 188 -7.86 -14.63 19.57
C THR A 188 -9.09 -15.19 20.30
N LEU A 189 -10.28 -14.75 19.90
CA LEU A 189 -11.55 -15.24 20.45
C LEU A 189 -11.90 -16.66 20.02
N ASP A 190 -11.37 -17.17 18.92
CA ASP A 190 -11.57 -18.56 18.50
C ASP A 190 -10.59 -19.51 19.21
N TYR A 191 -9.49 -18.99 19.74
CA TYR A 191 -8.48 -19.75 20.50
C TYR A 191 -8.89 -19.96 21.97
N GLN A 192 -9.40 -18.92 22.63
CA GLN A 192 -9.83 -18.93 24.04
C GLN A 192 -10.98 -19.91 24.42
N PRO A 193 -11.98 -20.23 23.57
CA PRO A 193 -13.13 -21.07 23.92
C PRO A 193 -12.75 -22.54 24.12
N THR A 194 -11.67 -23.01 23.52
CA THR A 194 -11.27 -24.43 23.56
C THR A 194 -10.46 -24.76 24.82
N GLU A 195 -9.68 -23.81 25.34
CA GLU A 195 -8.88 -24.01 26.57
C GLU A 195 -9.74 -23.89 27.84
N LEU A 196 -10.65 -22.91 27.92
CA LEU A 196 -11.55 -22.74 29.08
C LEU A 196 -12.54 -23.90 29.18
N THR A 197 -13.17 -24.33 28.08
CA THR A 197 -14.12 -25.46 28.14
C THR A 197 -13.44 -26.79 28.49
N ALA A 198 -12.20 -27.00 28.05
CA ALA A 198 -11.43 -28.19 28.38
C ALA A 198 -10.92 -28.18 29.84
N SER A 199 -10.49 -27.03 30.36
CA SER A 199 -10.09 -26.91 31.77
C SER A 199 -11.30 -27.03 32.70
N ASP A 200 -12.41 -26.38 32.36
CA ASP A 200 -13.64 -26.41 33.16
C ASP A 200 -14.23 -27.83 33.21
N ALA A 201 -14.21 -28.56 32.08
CA ALA A 201 -14.63 -29.96 32.03
C ALA A 201 -13.69 -30.90 32.79
N ALA A 202 -12.38 -30.61 32.80
CA ALA A 202 -11.40 -31.37 33.57
C ALA A 202 -11.56 -31.14 35.08
N ASP A 203 -11.76 -29.89 35.52
CA ASP A 203 -12.00 -29.55 36.93
C ASP A 203 -13.32 -30.14 37.43
N GLU A 204 -14.39 -30.15 36.61
CA GLU A 204 -15.66 -30.77 36.99
C GLU A 204 -15.56 -32.31 37.10
N SER A 205 -14.74 -32.92 36.23
CA SER A 205 -14.39 -34.35 36.29
C SER A 205 -13.64 -34.70 37.59
N VAL A 206 -12.61 -33.91 37.92
CA VAL A 206 -11.81 -34.09 39.14
C VAL A 206 -12.66 -33.87 40.40
N ALA A 207 -13.53 -32.85 40.39
CA ALA A 207 -14.44 -32.58 41.50
C ALA A 207 -15.42 -33.75 41.73
N LYS A 208 -15.97 -34.36 40.66
CA LYS A 208 -16.82 -35.56 40.78
C LYS A 208 -16.06 -36.78 41.31
N GLN A 209 -14.79 -36.93 40.93
CA GLN A 209 -13.95 -38.05 41.36
C GLN A 209 -13.50 -37.97 42.83
N ILE A 210 -13.59 -36.80 43.47
CA ILE A 210 -13.26 -36.57 44.88
C ILE A 210 -14.47 -36.83 45.81
N ILE A 211 -15.68 -36.85 45.25
CA ILE A 211 -16.94 -36.93 46.02
C ILE A 211 -17.47 -38.39 46.10
N ASP A 212 -16.94 -39.31 45.31
CA ASP A 212 -17.20 -40.76 45.36
C ASP A 212 -16.09 -41.53 46.11
#